data_AF-A0A4Q2V437-F1
#
_entry.id   AF-A0A4Q2V437-F1
#
_cell.length_a   1.000
_cell.length_b   1.000
_cell.length_c   1.000
_cell.angle_alpha   90.00
_cell.angle_beta   90.00
_cell.angle_gamma   90.00
#
_symmetry.space_group_name_H-M   'P 1'
#
loop_
_entity.id
_entity.type
_entity.pdbx_description
1 polymer ?
#
loop_
_entity_poly.entity_id
_entity_poly.type
_entity_poly.pdbx_seq_one_letter_code
_entity_poly.pdbx_strand_id
1 'polypeptide(L)'
;MDDLRLYQHFVFHAYPPMPLNGEPVWKEVAAMSHNFDFLVHAMLGLAASHLSLSSDIDYTAQALSHRVHAITLLNQALSKPCKSKVEADARIATVMTLIFQSSYMFEGMVEFIIMIRGCRAVSDAILPRLENSLFEGFTAESHNKHVLSLNPVDVVGEIADILGEGLVSVRHLRPICQSVIEVKYLGILERILEIAKSSPVQAFTEAALAYAMFGDLEQNEFKHFTNRRNYAAQIIIAHFFIIEYIVAIVAMASIMGSFPFRRAIVSAWALKVAENVPSNYNIYMSWPLEFAKSDRLRLKSG
;
A
#
# COMPACT_ATOMS: atom_id res chain seq x y z
N MET A 1 -16.09 -6.23 24.73
CA MET A 1 -15.11 -7.33 24.93
C MET A 1 -14.27 -7.51 23.66
N ASP A 2 -14.86 -7.30 22.48
CA ASP A 2 -14.15 -7.39 21.19
C ASP A 2 -13.05 -6.33 20.99
N ASP A 3 -13.24 -5.09 21.42
CA ASP A 3 -12.22 -4.04 21.24
C ASP A 3 -10.90 -4.34 21.96
N LEU A 4 -10.93 -4.95 23.15
CA LEU A 4 -9.70 -5.37 23.85
C LEU A 4 -8.97 -6.48 23.09
N ARG A 5 -9.71 -7.41 22.47
CA ARG A 5 -9.15 -8.45 21.61
C ARG A 5 -8.54 -7.85 20.33
N LEU A 6 -9.23 -6.91 19.69
CA LEU A 6 -8.72 -6.20 18.52
C LEU A 6 -7.47 -5.40 18.85
N TYR A 7 -7.46 -4.72 20.00
CA TYR A 7 -6.29 -3.98 20.48
C TYR A 7 -5.10 -4.91 20.71
N GLN A 8 -5.31 -6.02 21.42
CA GLN A 8 -4.28 -7.05 21.59
C GLN A 8 -3.77 -7.54 20.23
N HIS A 9 -4.66 -7.85 19.29
CA HIS A 9 -4.30 -8.35 17.97
C HIS A 9 -3.48 -7.32 17.16
N PHE A 10 -3.80 -6.02 17.28
CA PHE A 10 -2.98 -4.95 16.70
C PHE A 10 -1.55 -5.01 17.23
N VAL A 11 -1.38 -5.04 18.55
CA VAL A 11 -0.06 -4.97 19.20
C VAL A 11 0.86 -6.12 18.81
N PHE A 12 0.31 -7.33 18.62
CA PHE A 12 1.12 -8.52 18.37
C PHE A 12 1.20 -8.95 16.91
N HIS A 13 0.20 -8.62 16.08
CA HIS A 13 0.06 -9.24 14.76
C HIS A 13 -0.28 -8.26 13.63
N ALA A 14 -1.09 -7.24 13.89
CA ALA A 14 -1.68 -6.42 12.83
C ALA A 14 -1.13 -4.98 12.74
N TYR A 15 -0.08 -4.63 13.49
CA TYR A 15 0.57 -3.34 13.31
C TYR A 15 1.20 -3.23 11.91
N PRO A 16 1.26 -2.03 11.32
CA PRO A 16 1.84 -1.85 10.00
C PRO A 16 3.28 -2.39 9.86
N PRO A 17 3.55 -3.31 8.92
CA PRO A 17 4.88 -3.89 8.71
C PRO A 17 5.87 -2.93 8.05
N MET A 18 5.41 -1.77 7.57
CA MET A 18 6.26 -0.74 6.99
C MET A 18 6.05 0.61 7.67
N PRO A 19 7.08 1.46 7.68
CA PRO A 19 8.48 1.18 7.33
C PRO A 19 9.14 0.06 8.14
N LEU A 20 10.17 -0.56 7.56
CA LEU A 20 10.87 -1.70 8.16
C LEU A 20 11.50 -1.34 9.50
N ASN A 21 11.58 -2.34 10.39
CA ASN A 21 12.06 -2.20 11.77
C ASN A 21 11.24 -1.21 12.61
N GLY A 22 9.96 -1.01 12.26
CA GLY A 22 9.05 -0.10 12.97
C GLY A 22 8.44 -0.65 14.26
N GLU A 23 8.73 -1.89 14.66
CA GLU A 23 8.11 -2.52 15.85
C GLU A 23 8.24 -1.67 17.13
N PRO A 24 9.41 -1.09 17.48
CA PRO A 24 9.53 -0.22 18.66
C PRO A 24 8.60 1.00 18.58
N VAL A 25 8.51 1.63 17.40
CA VAL A 25 7.63 2.78 17.16
C VAL A 25 6.17 2.38 17.36
N TRP A 26 5.74 1.24 16.82
CA TRP A 26 4.35 0.79 16.96
C TRP A 26 3.99 0.38 18.40
N LYS A 27 4.94 -0.08 19.21
CA LYS A 27 4.75 -0.28 20.66
C LYS A 27 4.49 1.03 21.38
N GLU A 28 5.24 2.09 21.04
CA GLU A 28 5.01 3.42 21.61
C GLU A 28 3.68 4.04 21.14
N VAL A 29 3.33 3.86 19.85
CA VAL A 29 2.02 4.24 19.30
C VAL A 29 0.89 3.58 20.07
N ALA A 30 0.99 2.26 20.32
CA ALA A 30 0.00 1.56 21.11
C ALA A 30 -0.09 2.12 22.53
N ALA A 31 1.06 2.31 23.21
CA ALA A 31 1.09 2.87 24.56
C ALA A 31 0.42 4.26 24.67
N MET A 32 0.59 5.14 23.68
CA MET A 32 -0.03 6.48 23.69
C MET A 32 -1.48 6.51 23.18
N SER A 33 -1.95 5.45 22.53
CA SER A 33 -3.22 5.43 21.79
C SER A 33 -4.44 5.82 22.63
N HIS A 34 -4.49 5.42 23.89
CA HIS A 34 -5.59 5.73 24.82
C HIS A 34 -5.88 7.22 25.02
N ASN A 35 -4.96 8.11 24.60
CA ASN A 35 -5.16 9.56 24.65
C ASN A 35 -5.82 10.14 23.38
N PHE A 36 -6.02 9.34 22.33
CA PHE A 36 -6.46 9.79 21.01
C PHE A 36 -7.48 8.82 20.39
N ASP A 37 -8.76 9.14 20.51
CA ASP A 37 -9.86 8.30 20.00
C ASP A 37 -9.71 7.97 18.51
N PHE A 38 -9.28 8.94 17.68
CA PHE A 38 -9.07 8.71 16.25
C PHE A 38 -8.01 7.62 15.97
N LEU A 39 -6.98 7.53 16.82
CA LEU A 39 -5.91 6.53 16.70
C LEU A 39 -6.39 5.17 17.18
N VAL A 40 -7.06 5.10 18.34
CA VAL A 40 -7.62 3.83 18.85
C VAL A 40 -8.57 3.23 17.81
N HIS A 41 -9.49 4.03 17.26
CA HIS A 41 -10.39 3.54 16.22
C HIS A 41 -9.63 3.07 14.98
N ALA A 42 -8.57 3.76 14.53
CA ALA A 42 -7.80 3.29 13.38
C ALA A 42 -7.13 1.92 13.67
N MET A 43 -6.51 1.77 14.85
CA MET A 43 -5.85 0.52 15.28
C MET A 43 -6.84 -0.65 15.34
N LEU A 44 -8.01 -0.43 15.96
CA LEU A 44 -9.06 -1.45 16.04
C LEU A 44 -9.59 -1.81 14.65
N GLY A 45 -9.81 -0.82 13.78
CA GLY A 45 -10.24 -1.05 12.40
C GLY A 45 -9.24 -1.87 11.58
N LEU A 46 -7.94 -1.59 11.73
CA LEU A 46 -6.88 -2.37 11.08
C LEU A 46 -6.84 -3.81 11.60
N ALA A 47 -6.87 -3.99 12.92
CA ALA A 47 -6.87 -5.31 13.54
C ALA A 47 -8.08 -6.16 13.12
N ALA A 48 -9.27 -5.57 13.07
CA ALA A 48 -10.48 -6.23 12.59
C ALA A 48 -10.35 -6.64 11.11
N SER A 49 -9.76 -5.78 10.27
CA SER A 49 -9.52 -6.10 8.86
C SER A 49 -8.54 -7.26 8.71
N HIS A 50 -7.46 -7.25 9.49
CA HIS A 50 -6.49 -8.35 9.51
C HIS A 50 -7.14 -9.66 9.99
N LEU A 51 -7.92 -9.64 11.07
CA LEU A 51 -8.60 -10.83 11.60
C LEU A 51 -9.62 -11.40 10.62
N SER A 52 -10.35 -10.56 9.90
CA SER A 52 -11.30 -11.00 8.86
C SER A 52 -10.59 -11.76 7.73
N LEU A 53 -9.31 -11.46 7.48
CA LEU A 53 -8.50 -12.13 6.46
C LEU A 53 -7.75 -13.37 6.98
N SER A 54 -7.53 -13.47 8.30
CA SER A 54 -6.77 -14.56 8.93
C SER A 54 -7.59 -15.54 9.76
N SER A 55 -8.91 -15.38 9.83
CA SER A 55 -9.79 -16.24 10.62
C SER A 55 -11.12 -16.46 9.92
N ASP A 56 -11.87 -17.48 10.37
CA ASP A 56 -13.20 -17.80 9.83
C ASP A 56 -14.31 -16.85 10.30
N ILE A 57 -13.97 -15.84 11.12
CA ILE A 57 -14.93 -14.88 11.65
C ILE A 57 -14.84 -13.59 10.83
N ASP A 58 -15.98 -13.18 10.28
CA ASP A 58 -16.09 -11.92 9.54
C ASP A 58 -16.21 -10.71 10.49
N TYR A 59 -15.16 -9.89 10.54
CA TYR A 59 -15.14 -8.62 11.26
C TYR A 59 -15.28 -7.40 10.32
N THR A 60 -15.66 -7.58 9.06
CA THR A 60 -15.68 -6.51 8.05
C THR A 60 -16.57 -5.34 8.47
N ALA A 61 -17.77 -5.61 9.01
CA ALA A 61 -18.66 -4.56 9.49
C ALA A 61 -18.05 -3.75 10.65
N GLN A 62 -17.39 -4.43 11.60
CA GLN A 62 -16.70 -3.78 12.72
C GLN A 62 -15.49 -2.97 12.23
N ALA A 63 -14.69 -3.53 11.32
CA ALA A 63 -13.56 -2.85 10.70
C ALA A 63 -13.95 -1.55 10.01
N LEU A 64 -15.05 -1.58 9.23
CA LEU A 64 -15.59 -0.40 8.56
C LEU A 64 -16.17 0.61 9.54
N SER A 65 -16.87 0.17 10.58
CA SER A 65 -17.37 1.05 11.64
C SER A 65 -16.22 1.83 12.29
N HIS A 66 -15.18 1.15 12.77
CA HIS A 66 -14.02 1.82 13.37
C HIS A 66 -13.30 2.74 12.36
N ARG A 67 -13.18 2.34 11.09
CA ARG A 67 -12.60 3.17 10.03
C ARG A 67 -13.33 4.51 9.88
N VAL A 68 -14.66 4.48 9.82
CA VAL A 68 -15.49 5.69 9.69
C VAL A 68 -15.31 6.62 10.90
N HIS A 69 -15.29 6.05 12.11
CA HIS A 69 -15.05 6.82 13.33
C HIS A 69 -13.64 7.46 13.32
N ALA A 70 -12.61 6.69 12.99
CA ALA A 70 -11.23 7.17 12.89
C ALA A 70 -11.10 8.34 11.89
N ILE A 71 -11.63 8.19 10.68
CA ILE A 71 -11.58 9.26 9.66
C ILE A 71 -12.34 10.50 10.12
N THR A 72 -13.52 10.33 10.71
CA THR A 72 -14.35 11.44 11.20
C THR A 72 -13.62 12.23 12.29
N LEU A 73 -13.09 11.54 13.30
CA LEU A 73 -12.37 12.14 14.42
C LEU A 73 -11.03 12.74 13.99
N LEU A 74 -10.31 12.08 13.08
CA LEU A 74 -9.06 12.60 12.52
C LEU A 74 -9.32 13.89 11.74
N ASN A 75 -10.36 13.95 10.89
CA ASN A 75 -10.71 15.17 10.16
C ASN A 75 -11.06 16.33 11.11
N GLN A 76 -11.77 16.04 12.20
CA GLN A 76 -12.03 17.03 13.24
C GLN A 76 -10.73 17.52 13.91
N ALA A 77 -9.78 16.63 14.17
CA ALA A 77 -8.47 17.00 14.71
C ALA A 77 -7.67 17.85 13.70
N LEU A 78 -7.61 17.44 12.43
CA LEU A 78 -6.90 18.14 11.36
C LEU A 78 -7.48 19.53 11.06
N SER A 79 -8.76 19.76 11.31
CA SER A 79 -9.37 21.10 11.22
C SER A 79 -8.82 22.12 12.24
N LYS A 80 -8.03 21.66 13.21
CA LYS A 80 -7.43 22.47 14.26
C LYS A 80 -5.89 22.36 14.23
N PRO A 81 -5.16 23.43 14.55
CA PRO A 81 -3.71 23.35 14.72
C PRO A 81 -3.32 22.25 15.71
N CYS A 82 -2.28 21.50 15.37
CA CYS A 82 -1.73 20.46 16.25
C CYS A 82 -1.24 21.09 17.56
N LYS A 83 -1.67 20.56 18.71
CA LYS A 83 -1.41 21.15 20.03
C LYS A 83 -0.10 20.67 20.64
N SER A 84 0.31 19.45 20.34
CA SER A 84 1.53 18.85 20.86
C SER A 84 2.20 17.96 19.83
N LYS A 85 3.42 17.55 20.14
CA LYS A 85 4.18 16.57 19.35
C LYS A 85 3.55 15.17 19.42
N VAL A 86 3.09 14.75 20.60
CA VAL A 86 2.41 13.45 20.77
C VAL A 86 1.13 13.40 19.93
N GLU A 87 0.39 14.50 19.82
CA GLU A 87 -0.77 14.57 18.92
C GLU A 87 -0.35 14.49 17.44
N ALA A 88 0.78 15.11 17.07
CA ALA A 88 1.33 15.01 15.72
C ALA A 88 1.69 13.56 15.37
N ASP A 89 2.40 12.87 16.27
CA ASP A 89 2.73 11.45 16.11
C ASP A 89 1.45 10.60 16.02
N ALA A 90 0.43 10.87 16.86
CA ALA A 90 -0.84 10.17 16.80
C ALA A 90 -1.56 10.38 15.45
N ARG A 91 -1.56 11.60 14.90
CA ARG A 91 -2.16 11.89 13.58
C ARG A 91 -1.45 11.13 12.46
N ILE A 92 -0.11 11.08 12.47
CA ILE A 92 0.69 10.33 11.49
C ILE A 92 0.39 8.83 11.61
N ALA A 93 0.46 8.28 12.83
CA ALA A 93 0.16 6.88 13.12
C ALA A 93 -1.23 6.49 12.58
N THR A 94 -2.23 7.33 12.82
CA THR A 94 -3.61 7.10 12.38
C THR A 94 -3.71 6.99 10.87
N VAL A 95 -3.08 7.90 10.12
CA VAL A 95 -3.13 7.85 8.66
C VAL A 95 -2.38 6.62 8.12
N MET A 96 -1.21 6.29 8.69
CA MET A 96 -0.47 5.07 8.32
C MET A 96 -1.31 3.82 8.57
N THR A 97 -1.96 3.71 9.72
CA THR A 97 -2.88 2.61 10.04
C THR A 97 -4.04 2.53 9.04
N LEU A 98 -4.62 3.67 8.64
CA LEU A 98 -5.71 3.70 7.66
C LEU A 98 -5.27 3.36 6.23
N ILE A 99 -4.02 3.68 5.85
CA ILE A 99 -3.41 3.23 4.58
C ILE A 99 -3.36 1.70 4.58
N PHE A 100 -2.78 1.09 5.61
CA PHE A 100 -2.68 -0.36 5.74
C PHE A 100 -4.03 -1.05 5.82
N GLN A 101 -5.02 -0.41 6.44
CA GLN A 101 -6.37 -0.97 6.43
C GLN A 101 -6.93 -1.01 5.01
N SER A 102 -6.62 0.00 4.18
CA SER A 102 -7.04 0.03 2.77
C SER A 102 -6.34 -1.05 1.95
N SER A 103 -5.12 -1.45 2.30
CA SER A 103 -4.40 -2.55 1.65
C SER A 103 -4.90 -3.94 2.05
N TYR A 104 -5.90 -4.02 2.93
CA TYR A 104 -6.63 -5.25 3.28
C TYR A 104 -8.05 -5.30 2.70
N MET A 105 -8.47 -4.28 1.94
CA MET A 105 -9.80 -4.22 1.33
C MET A 105 -9.77 -4.77 -0.11
N PHE A 106 -10.58 -5.78 -0.41
CA PHE A 106 -10.68 -6.39 -1.75
C PHE A 106 -11.13 -5.43 -2.86
N GLU A 107 -11.86 -4.36 -2.51
CA GLU A 107 -12.27 -3.31 -3.45
C GLU A 107 -11.51 -1.98 -3.23
N GLY A 108 -10.43 -2.00 -2.44
CA GLY A 108 -9.76 -0.81 -1.91
C GLY A 108 -8.63 -0.23 -2.76
N MET A 109 -8.49 -0.60 -4.03
CA MET A 109 -7.36 -0.17 -4.88
C MET A 109 -7.23 1.36 -4.95
N VAL A 110 -8.34 2.05 -5.25
CA VAL A 110 -8.37 3.51 -5.35
C VAL A 110 -8.34 4.16 -3.97
N GLU A 111 -9.06 3.59 -3.00
CA GLU A 111 -9.07 4.02 -1.60
C GLU A 111 -7.65 4.02 -1.01
N PHE A 112 -6.84 3.00 -1.30
CA PHE A 112 -5.45 2.91 -0.87
C PHE A 112 -4.60 4.08 -1.40
N ILE A 113 -4.76 4.41 -2.67
CA ILE A 113 -4.07 5.57 -3.30
C ILE A 113 -4.52 6.89 -2.68
N ILE A 114 -5.83 7.04 -2.41
CA ILE A 114 -6.39 8.21 -1.72
C ILE A 114 -5.77 8.35 -0.32
N MET A 115 -5.61 7.26 0.43
CA MET A 115 -5.00 7.32 1.75
C MET A 115 -3.51 7.64 1.69
N ILE A 116 -2.77 7.17 0.68
CA ILE A 116 -1.37 7.60 0.46
C ILE A 116 -1.28 9.11 0.26
N ARG A 117 -2.14 9.68 -0.59
CA ARG A 117 -2.20 11.14 -0.79
C ARG A 117 -2.58 11.88 0.50
N GLY A 118 -3.54 11.36 1.26
CA GLY A 118 -3.92 11.89 2.56
C GLY A 118 -2.75 11.90 3.55
N CYS A 119 -1.94 10.83 3.57
CA CYS A 119 -0.73 10.74 4.38
C CYS A 119 0.26 11.83 4.03
N ARG A 120 0.53 12.03 2.74
CA ARG A 120 1.43 13.11 2.30
C ARG A 120 0.96 14.47 2.79
N ALA A 121 -0.33 14.77 2.62
CA ALA A 121 -0.91 16.05 3.07
C ALA A 121 -0.81 16.25 4.59
N VAL A 122 -1.04 15.19 5.38
CA VAL A 122 -0.92 15.23 6.85
C VAL A 122 0.54 15.37 7.27
N SER A 123 1.45 14.63 6.66
CA SER A 123 2.90 14.74 6.90
C SER A 123 3.40 16.15 6.60
N ASP A 124 3.02 16.75 5.47
CA ASP A 124 3.43 18.12 5.11
C ASP A 124 2.89 19.16 6.10
N ALA A 125 1.65 19.00 6.58
CA ALA A 125 1.05 19.89 7.58
C ALA A 125 1.70 19.79 8.97
N ILE A 126 2.35 18.66 9.26
CA ILE A 126 2.96 18.36 10.56
C ILE A 126 4.50 18.48 10.52
N LEU A 127 5.10 18.47 9.32
CA LEU A 127 6.55 18.55 9.05
C LEU A 127 7.30 19.59 9.91
N PRO A 128 6.79 20.82 10.14
CA PRO A 128 7.46 21.81 11.00
C PRO A 128 7.61 21.40 12.48
N ARG A 129 7.06 20.25 12.89
CA ARG A 129 7.02 19.75 14.27
C ARG A 129 7.63 18.35 14.42
N LEU A 130 8.39 17.89 13.42
CA LEU A 130 8.97 16.54 13.40
C LEU A 130 10.28 16.39 14.16
N GLU A 131 10.89 17.47 14.69
CA GLU A 131 12.10 17.31 15.51
C GLU A 131 11.85 16.35 16.68
N ASN A 132 12.63 15.26 16.72
CA ASN A 132 12.52 14.14 17.66
C ASN A 132 11.23 13.30 17.55
N SER A 133 10.42 13.42 16.47
CA SER A 133 9.19 12.64 16.28
C SER A 133 9.43 11.14 16.44
N LEU A 134 8.41 10.39 16.91
CA LEU A 134 8.44 8.93 16.91
C LEU A 134 8.73 8.34 15.51
N PHE A 135 8.38 9.10 14.47
CA PHE A 135 8.53 8.73 13.07
C PHE A 135 9.76 9.36 12.40
N GLU A 136 10.67 9.99 13.15
CA GLU A 136 11.87 10.65 12.58
C GLU A 136 12.71 9.68 11.72
N GLY A 137 12.80 8.41 12.11
CA GLY A 137 13.51 7.38 11.35
C GLY A 137 12.76 6.81 10.14
N PHE A 138 11.50 7.21 9.92
CA PHE A 138 10.66 6.70 8.83
C PHE A 138 10.83 7.55 7.56
N THR A 139 12.07 7.62 7.08
CA THR A 139 12.42 8.32 5.84
C THR A 139 12.56 7.34 4.68
N ALA A 140 12.42 7.84 3.44
CA ALA A 140 12.68 7.04 2.24
C ALA A 140 14.13 6.50 2.22
N GLU A 141 15.10 7.30 2.69
CA GLU A 141 16.50 6.90 2.79
C GLU A 141 16.70 5.75 3.78
N SER A 142 16.16 5.87 5.00
CA SER A 142 16.20 4.83 6.02
C SER A 142 15.53 3.54 5.53
N HIS A 143 14.37 3.67 4.88
CA HIS A 143 13.67 2.56 4.29
C HIS A 143 14.52 1.83 3.23
N ASN A 144 15.08 2.57 2.28
CA ASN A 144 15.93 2.01 1.23
C ASN A 144 17.18 1.33 1.81
N LYS A 145 17.80 1.93 2.83
CA LYS A 145 18.93 1.34 3.54
C LYS A 145 18.56 0.02 4.20
N HIS A 146 17.39 -0.06 4.83
CA HIS A 146 16.91 -1.31 5.42
C HIS A 146 16.63 -2.38 4.36
N VAL A 147 15.98 -2.03 3.24
CA VAL A 147 15.75 -2.98 2.14
C VAL A 147 17.07 -3.51 1.58
N LEU A 148 18.05 -2.63 1.35
CA LEU A 148 19.40 -3.02 0.90
C LEU A 148 20.08 -3.97 1.90
N SER A 149 19.86 -3.78 3.20
CA SER A 149 20.45 -4.64 4.24
C SER A 149 19.82 -6.03 4.34
N LEU A 150 18.70 -6.28 3.67
CA LEU A 150 18.04 -7.59 3.66
C LEU A 150 18.85 -8.66 2.90
N ASN A 151 19.87 -8.27 2.14
CA ASN A 151 20.69 -9.16 1.31
C ASN A 151 19.81 -10.11 0.47
N PRO A 152 19.03 -9.58 -0.48
CA PRO A 152 18.11 -10.39 -1.27
C PRO A 152 18.86 -11.56 -1.92
N VAL A 153 18.27 -12.75 -1.88
CA VAL A 153 18.78 -13.90 -2.62
C VAL A 153 18.62 -13.60 -4.11
N ASP A 154 19.64 -13.90 -4.91
CA ASP A 154 19.59 -13.76 -6.37
C ASP A 154 18.70 -14.86 -6.97
N VAL A 155 17.39 -14.69 -6.84
CA VAL A 155 16.34 -15.51 -7.48
C VAL A 155 15.77 -14.82 -8.72
N VAL A 156 16.50 -13.86 -9.29
CA VAL A 156 16.08 -13.12 -10.50
C VAL A 156 15.73 -14.07 -11.64
N GLY A 157 16.48 -15.17 -11.77
CA GLY A 157 16.21 -16.23 -12.75
C GLY A 157 14.83 -16.87 -12.62
N GLU A 158 14.27 -16.98 -11.40
CA GLU A 158 12.97 -17.60 -11.17
C GLU A 158 11.78 -16.73 -11.61
N ILE A 159 11.98 -15.40 -11.62
CA ILE A 159 10.94 -14.44 -12.01
C ILE A 159 11.16 -13.83 -13.40
N ALA A 160 12.27 -14.17 -14.08
CA ALA A 160 12.68 -13.55 -15.34
C ALA A 160 11.61 -13.61 -16.43
N ASP A 161 10.96 -14.78 -16.60
CA ASP A 161 9.88 -14.97 -17.57
C ASP A 161 8.69 -14.06 -17.26
N ILE A 162 8.27 -14.01 -16.00
CA ILE A 162 7.14 -13.19 -15.53
C ILE A 162 7.44 -11.69 -15.71
N LEU A 163 8.68 -11.26 -15.44
CA LEU A 163 9.12 -9.88 -15.70
C LEU A 163 9.11 -9.56 -17.20
N GLY A 164 9.52 -10.50 -18.04
CA GLY A 164 9.47 -10.38 -19.50
C GLY A 164 8.06 -10.24 -20.04
N GLU A 165 7.15 -11.13 -19.62
CA GLU A 165 5.72 -11.08 -19.94
C GLU A 165 5.08 -9.76 -19.48
N GLY A 166 5.37 -9.33 -18.25
CA GLY A 166 4.90 -8.08 -17.69
C GLY A 166 5.36 -6.86 -18.50
N LEU A 167 6.61 -6.85 -18.97
CA LEU A 167 7.14 -5.76 -19.80
C LEU A 167 6.46 -5.68 -21.17
N VAL A 168 6.15 -6.84 -21.78
CA VAL A 168 5.36 -6.89 -23.00
C VAL A 168 3.95 -6.34 -22.75
N SER A 169 3.30 -6.75 -21.66
CA SER A 169 1.97 -6.28 -21.28
C SER A 169 1.94 -4.76 -21.06
N VAL A 170 2.89 -4.22 -20.29
CA VAL A 170 3.00 -2.78 -20.03
C VAL A 170 3.19 -2.00 -21.33
N ARG A 171 4.09 -2.44 -22.23
CA ARG A 171 4.27 -1.78 -23.53
C ARG A 171 3.00 -1.81 -24.39
N HIS A 172 2.18 -2.85 -24.24
CA HIS A 172 0.91 -2.97 -24.93
C HIS A 172 -0.14 -1.93 -24.46
N LEU A 173 0.02 -1.33 -23.28
CA LEU A 173 -0.90 -0.30 -22.78
C LEU A 173 -0.73 1.07 -23.47
N ARG A 174 0.37 1.32 -24.17
CA ARG A 174 0.67 2.63 -24.78
C ARG A 174 -0.49 3.21 -25.62
N PRO A 175 -1.20 2.44 -26.47
CA PRO A 175 -2.28 2.99 -27.30
C PRO A 175 -3.51 3.46 -26.54
N ILE A 176 -3.71 3.02 -25.29
CA ILE A 176 -4.88 3.42 -24.48
C ILE A 176 -4.59 4.58 -23.54
N CYS A 177 -3.33 5.03 -23.43
CA CYS A 177 -3.00 6.22 -22.65
C CYS A 177 -3.55 7.48 -23.34
N GLN A 178 -4.34 8.26 -22.60
CA GLN A 178 -5.01 9.49 -23.02
C GLN A 178 -4.49 10.72 -22.28
N SER A 179 -3.66 10.56 -21.26
CA SER A 179 -3.11 11.67 -20.48
C SER A 179 -1.60 11.58 -20.23
N VAL A 180 -0.99 12.73 -19.93
CA VAL A 180 0.46 12.85 -19.62
C VAL A 180 0.83 11.98 -18.43
N ILE A 181 -0.02 11.94 -17.40
CA ILE A 181 0.24 11.13 -16.21
C ILE A 181 0.20 9.63 -16.52
N GLU A 182 -0.71 9.17 -17.37
CA GLU A 182 -0.75 7.76 -17.78
C GLU A 182 0.52 7.36 -18.53
N VAL A 183 0.97 8.19 -19.48
CA VAL A 183 2.23 7.95 -20.22
C VAL A 183 3.43 7.95 -19.26
N LYS A 184 3.48 8.91 -18.33
CA LYS A 184 4.55 9.00 -17.33
C LYS A 184 4.58 7.77 -16.42
N TYR A 185 3.43 7.37 -15.88
CA TYR A 185 3.32 6.22 -14.98
C TYR A 185 3.65 4.92 -15.72
N LEU A 186 3.23 4.78 -16.97
CA LEU A 186 3.59 3.65 -17.81
C LEU A 186 5.10 3.54 -18.01
N GLY A 187 5.79 4.65 -18.29
CA GLY A 187 7.25 4.68 -18.40
C GLY A 187 7.98 4.29 -17.11
N ILE A 188 7.36 4.53 -15.95
CA ILE A 188 7.89 4.07 -14.64
C ILE A 188 7.72 2.56 -14.50
N LEU A 189 6.57 1.99 -14.90
CA LEU A 189 6.38 0.54 -14.89
C LEU A 189 7.38 -0.18 -15.81
N GLU A 190 7.60 0.34 -17.03
CA GLU A 190 8.61 -0.20 -17.94
C GLU A 190 10.01 -0.17 -17.29
N ARG A 191 10.37 0.93 -16.62
CA ARG A 191 11.67 1.09 -15.95
C ARG A 191 11.84 0.11 -14.79
N ILE A 192 10.83 -0.04 -13.93
CA ILE A 192 10.85 -0.99 -12.80
C ILE A 192 11.11 -2.40 -13.32
N LEU A 193 10.39 -2.82 -14.36
CA LEU A 193 10.53 -4.15 -14.96
C LEU A 193 11.89 -4.38 -15.61
N GLU A 194 12.45 -3.38 -16.29
CA GLU A 194 13.80 -3.49 -16.89
C GLU A 194 14.90 -3.56 -15.81
N ILE A 195 14.81 -2.74 -14.75
CA ILE A 195 15.76 -2.77 -13.64
C ILE A 195 15.64 -4.09 -12.86
N ALA A 196 14.42 -4.62 -12.67
CA ALA A 196 14.21 -5.85 -11.91
C ALA A 196 14.96 -7.06 -12.48
N LYS A 197 15.28 -7.06 -13.78
CA LYS A 197 16.08 -8.11 -14.43
C LYS A 197 17.54 -8.16 -14.00
N SER A 198 18.05 -7.10 -13.38
CA SER A 198 19.44 -7.03 -12.89
C SER A 198 19.53 -6.69 -11.41
N SER A 199 18.56 -5.96 -10.86
CA SER A 199 18.52 -5.57 -9.45
C SER A 199 17.08 -5.39 -8.95
N PRO A 200 16.47 -6.45 -8.38
CA PRO A 200 15.16 -6.37 -7.75
C PRO A 200 15.07 -5.34 -6.62
N VAL A 201 16.14 -5.14 -5.85
CA VAL A 201 16.14 -4.12 -4.78
C VAL A 201 16.11 -2.71 -5.33
N GLN A 202 16.86 -2.43 -6.40
CA GLN A 202 16.77 -1.14 -7.07
C GLN A 202 15.38 -0.95 -7.70
N ALA A 203 14.83 -1.99 -8.33
CA ALA A 203 13.47 -1.95 -8.86
C ALA A 203 12.42 -1.71 -7.77
N PHE A 204 12.60 -2.27 -6.57
CA PHE A 204 11.73 -2.03 -5.43
C PHE A 204 11.83 -0.58 -4.94
N THR A 205 13.03 -0.02 -4.96
CA THR A 205 13.26 1.41 -4.65
C THR A 205 12.50 2.30 -5.65
N GLU A 206 12.56 1.97 -6.94
CA GLU A 206 11.80 2.67 -7.98
C GLU A 206 10.28 2.52 -7.78
N ALA A 207 9.81 1.35 -7.35
CA ALA A 207 8.40 1.14 -7.00
C ALA A 207 7.98 1.98 -5.77
N ALA A 208 8.85 2.13 -4.77
CA ALA A 208 8.61 3.01 -3.63
C ALA A 208 8.49 4.49 -4.04
N LEU A 209 9.31 4.95 -5.00
CA LEU A 209 9.19 6.29 -5.58
C LEU A 209 7.89 6.46 -6.40
N ALA A 210 7.42 5.39 -7.07
CA ALA A 210 6.15 5.40 -7.77
C ALA A 210 4.95 5.60 -6.82
N TYR A 211 5.03 5.12 -5.57
CA TYR A 211 4.05 5.42 -4.53
C TYR A 211 4.04 6.91 -4.14
N ALA A 212 5.22 7.52 -3.97
CA ALA A 212 5.34 8.92 -3.58
C ALA A 212 4.65 9.85 -4.60
N MET A 213 4.68 9.52 -5.89
CA MET A 213 4.00 10.30 -6.92
C MET A 213 2.50 10.47 -6.65
N PHE A 214 1.80 9.50 -6.05
CA PHE A 214 0.37 9.67 -5.75
C PHE A 214 0.09 10.82 -4.78
N GLY A 215 1.02 11.06 -3.85
CA GLY A 215 0.97 12.20 -2.94
C GLY A 215 1.25 13.53 -3.62
N ASP A 216 2.07 13.51 -4.67
CA ASP A 216 2.65 14.72 -5.28
C ASP A 216 1.85 15.23 -6.49
N LEU A 217 0.93 14.42 -7.03
CA LEU A 217 0.11 14.82 -8.18
C LEU A 217 -0.73 16.07 -7.88
N GLU A 218 -0.84 16.95 -8.87
CA GLU A 218 -1.76 18.07 -8.81
C GLU A 218 -3.20 17.58 -8.65
N GLN A 219 -4.07 18.39 -8.03
CA GLN A 219 -5.43 17.97 -7.68
C GLN A 219 -6.25 17.47 -8.87
N ASN A 220 -6.10 18.10 -10.04
CA ASN A 220 -6.82 17.71 -11.25
C ASN A 220 -6.24 16.44 -11.87
N GLU A 221 -4.92 16.31 -11.93
CA GLU A 221 -4.26 15.09 -12.41
C GLU A 221 -4.59 13.89 -11.52
N PHE A 222 -4.57 14.07 -10.20
CA PHE A 222 -4.93 13.02 -9.25
C PHE A 222 -6.38 12.56 -9.40
N LYS A 223 -7.33 13.50 -9.50
CA LYS A 223 -8.74 13.18 -9.75
C LYS A 223 -8.92 12.45 -11.07
N HIS A 224 -8.19 12.84 -12.11
CA HIS A 224 -8.25 12.20 -13.41
C HIS A 224 -7.68 10.77 -13.37
N PHE A 225 -6.52 10.58 -12.74
CA PHE A 225 -5.83 9.29 -12.66
C PHE A 225 -6.54 8.29 -11.73
N THR A 226 -7.20 8.77 -10.67
CA THR A 226 -7.98 7.93 -9.74
C THR A 226 -9.44 7.75 -10.15
N ASN A 227 -9.87 8.34 -11.27
CA ASN A 227 -11.24 8.20 -11.75
C ASN A 227 -11.51 6.74 -12.15
N ARG A 228 -12.52 6.11 -11.56
CA ARG A 228 -12.95 4.74 -11.88
C ARG A 228 -13.41 4.54 -13.33
N ARG A 229 -13.79 5.63 -14.02
CA ARG A 229 -14.14 5.62 -15.45
C ARG A 229 -12.95 5.89 -16.36
N ASN A 230 -11.79 6.24 -15.82
CA ASN A 230 -10.55 6.28 -16.57
C ASN A 230 -9.97 4.84 -16.62
N TYR A 231 -10.47 4.05 -17.56
CA TYR A 231 -10.11 2.63 -17.66
C TYR A 231 -8.62 2.42 -17.91
N ALA A 232 -7.96 3.30 -18.69
CA ALA A 232 -6.52 3.23 -18.91
C ALA A 232 -5.75 3.38 -17.59
N ALA A 233 -6.09 4.37 -16.77
CA ALA A 233 -5.46 4.55 -15.47
C ALA A 233 -5.75 3.39 -14.51
N GLN A 234 -6.98 2.87 -14.45
CA GLN A 234 -7.31 1.70 -13.62
C GLN A 234 -6.47 0.46 -14.00
N ILE A 235 -6.27 0.22 -15.30
CA ILE A 235 -5.45 -0.89 -15.81
C ILE A 235 -3.97 -0.68 -15.46
N ILE A 236 -3.44 0.54 -15.64
CA ILE A 236 -2.06 0.89 -15.29
C ILE A 236 -1.81 0.68 -13.78
N ILE A 237 -2.76 1.11 -12.93
CA ILE A 237 -2.67 0.93 -11.49
C ILE A 237 -2.71 -0.56 -11.11
N ALA A 238 -3.56 -1.36 -11.75
CA ALA A 238 -3.60 -2.80 -11.52
C ALA A 238 -2.26 -3.47 -11.88
N HIS A 239 -1.64 -3.07 -13.00
CA HIS A 239 -0.30 -3.54 -13.37
C HIS A 239 0.74 -3.14 -12.33
N PHE A 240 0.72 -1.88 -11.89
CA PHE A 240 1.64 -1.38 -10.88
C PHE A 240 1.66 -2.26 -9.63
N PHE A 241 0.49 -2.58 -9.07
CA PHE A 241 0.42 -3.39 -7.86
C PHE A 241 0.88 -4.83 -8.03
N ILE A 242 0.67 -5.43 -9.21
CA ILE A 242 1.18 -6.76 -9.51
C ILE A 242 2.70 -6.73 -9.68
N ILE A 243 3.22 -5.75 -10.42
CA ILE A 243 4.66 -5.56 -10.63
C ILE A 243 5.36 -5.31 -9.29
N GLU A 244 4.80 -4.43 -8.45
CA GLU A 244 5.31 -4.15 -7.11
C GLU A 244 5.39 -5.42 -6.27
N TYR A 245 4.34 -6.24 -6.26
CA TYR A 245 4.36 -7.52 -5.55
C TYR A 245 5.44 -8.47 -6.08
N ILE A 246 5.57 -8.66 -7.40
CA ILE A 246 6.57 -9.55 -8.01
C ILE A 246 7.99 -9.10 -7.68
N VAL A 247 8.23 -7.80 -7.64
CA VAL A 247 9.55 -7.26 -7.27
C VAL A 247 9.78 -7.42 -5.76
N ALA A 248 8.75 -7.16 -4.94
CA ALA A 248 8.84 -7.26 -3.48
C ALA A 248 9.14 -8.68 -2.99
N ILE A 249 8.56 -9.72 -3.58
CA ILE A 249 8.82 -11.11 -3.14
C ILE A 249 10.29 -11.52 -3.26
N VAL A 250 11.05 -10.87 -4.15
CA VAL A 250 12.48 -11.10 -4.31
C VAL A 250 13.27 -10.12 -3.47
N ALA A 251 12.98 -8.82 -3.58
CA ALA A 251 13.70 -7.76 -2.88
C ALA A 251 13.57 -7.85 -1.35
N MET A 252 12.45 -8.39 -0.85
CA MET A 252 12.10 -8.46 0.56
C MET A 252 11.78 -9.89 1.01
N ALA A 253 12.31 -10.91 0.33
CA ALA A 253 11.99 -12.32 0.56
C ALA A 253 12.02 -12.73 2.05
N SER A 254 13.01 -12.26 2.81
CA SER A 254 13.22 -12.57 4.23
C SER A 254 12.12 -12.07 5.17
N ILE A 255 11.30 -11.11 4.73
CA ILE A 255 10.26 -10.47 5.54
C ILE A 255 8.87 -10.54 4.87
N MET A 256 8.73 -11.27 3.77
CA MET A 256 7.45 -11.41 3.07
C MET A 256 6.34 -12.01 3.94
N GLY A 257 6.70 -12.75 5.00
CA GLY A 257 5.75 -13.24 6.00
C GLY A 257 4.96 -12.14 6.71
N SER A 258 5.49 -10.91 6.76
CA SER A 258 4.80 -9.75 7.34
C SER A 258 3.72 -9.15 6.42
N PHE A 259 3.57 -9.66 5.19
CA PHE A 259 2.58 -9.20 4.21
C PHE A 259 1.67 -10.36 3.74
N PRO A 260 1.04 -11.11 4.65
CA PRO A 260 0.44 -12.41 4.34
C PRO A 260 -0.68 -12.33 3.29
N PHE A 261 -1.40 -11.21 3.23
CA PHE A 261 -2.57 -11.06 2.34
C PHE A 261 -2.25 -10.33 1.04
N ARG A 262 -1.03 -9.81 0.86
CA ARG A 262 -0.74 -8.84 -0.21
C ARG A 262 -1.04 -9.42 -1.60
N ARG A 263 -0.65 -10.67 -1.85
CA ARG A 263 -0.93 -11.38 -3.10
C ARG A 263 -2.42 -11.48 -3.40
N ALA A 264 -3.21 -11.89 -2.40
CA ALA A 264 -4.65 -12.07 -2.53
C ALA A 264 -5.34 -10.73 -2.83
N ILE A 265 -4.93 -9.67 -2.13
CA ILE A 265 -5.49 -8.33 -2.32
C ILE A 265 -5.18 -7.77 -3.71
N VAL A 266 -3.92 -7.80 -4.16
CA VAL A 266 -3.58 -7.26 -5.50
C VAL A 266 -4.21 -8.09 -6.63
N SER A 267 -4.39 -9.39 -6.41
CA SER A 267 -5.14 -10.26 -7.35
C SER A 267 -6.61 -9.88 -7.43
N ALA A 268 -7.25 -9.63 -6.28
CA ALA A 268 -8.64 -9.18 -6.22
C ALA A 268 -8.83 -7.79 -6.86
N TRP A 269 -7.87 -6.88 -6.66
CA TRP A 269 -7.89 -5.57 -7.32
C TRP A 269 -7.84 -5.72 -8.85
N ALA A 270 -6.97 -6.58 -9.37
CA ALA A 270 -6.89 -6.84 -10.81
C ALA A 270 -8.18 -7.48 -11.36
N LEU A 271 -8.76 -8.45 -10.65
CA LEU A 271 -10.06 -9.05 -11.00
C LEU A 271 -11.16 -7.99 -11.05
N LYS A 272 -11.24 -7.13 -10.03
CA LYS A 272 -12.25 -6.08 -9.96
C LYS A 272 -12.09 -5.03 -11.06
N VAL A 273 -10.86 -4.70 -11.44
CA VAL A 273 -10.62 -3.83 -12.60
C VAL A 273 -11.12 -4.50 -13.87
N ALA A 274 -10.80 -5.78 -14.08
CA ALA A 274 -11.25 -6.52 -15.27
C ALA A 274 -12.78 -6.64 -15.37
N GLU A 275 -13.49 -6.77 -14.25
CA GLU A 275 -14.96 -6.77 -14.21
C GLU A 275 -15.58 -5.42 -14.64
N ASN A 276 -14.87 -4.31 -14.39
CA ASN A 276 -15.41 -2.96 -14.56
C ASN A 276 -15.03 -2.31 -15.90
N VAL A 277 -14.02 -2.83 -16.60
CA VAL A 277 -13.60 -2.27 -17.90
C VAL A 277 -14.50 -2.77 -19.03
N PRO A 278 -14.77 -1.95 -20.06
CA PRO A 278 -15.51 -2.38 -21.24
C PRO A 278 -14.76 -3.48 -22.01
N SER A 279 -15.47 -4.29 -22.80
CA SER A 279 -14.91 -5.47 -23.47
C SER A 279 -13.72 -5.19 -24.39
N ASN A 280 -13.66 -4.00 -24.99
CA ASN A 280 -12.52 -3.59 -25.83
C ASN A 280 -11.23 -3.37 -25.04
N TYR A 281 -11.29 -3.30 -23.71
CA TYR A 281 -10.12 -3.21 -22.83
C TYR A 281 -9.65 -4.57 -22.28
N ASN A 282 -10.42 -5.66 -22.49
CA ASN A 282 -10.13 -6.98 -21.92
C ASN A 282 -8.72 -7.48 -22.26
N ILE A 283 -8.23 -7.19 -23.47
CA ILE A 283 -6.90 -7.60 -23.93
C ILE A 283 -5.78 -7.04 -23.05
N TYR A 284 -5.97 -5.85 -22.49
CA TYR A 284 -4.98 -5.19 -21.65
C TYR A 284 -4.94 -5.76 -20.23
N MET A 285 -5.94 -6.55 -19.83
CA MET A 285 -6.00 -7.19 -18.51
C MET A 285 -5.55 -8.66 -18.52
N SER A 286 -5.12 -9.21 -19.67
CA SER A 286 -4.72 -10.61 -19.81
C SER A 286 -3.63 -11.01 -18.81
N TRP A 287 -2.50 -10.30 -18.79
CA TRP A 287 -1.37 -10.60 -17.91
C TRP A 287 -1.71 -10.42 -16.41
N PRO A 288 -2.36 -9.32 -15.97
CA PRO A 288 -2.84 -9.21 -14.59
C PRO A 288 -3.74 -10.37 -14.15
N LEU A 289 -4.62 -10.83 -15.03
CA LEU A 289 -5.56 -11.93 -14.74
C LEU A 289 -4.87 -13.29 -14.72
N GLU A 290 -3.88 -13.51 -15.59
CA GLU A 290 -3.05 -14.71 -15.56
C GLU A 290 -2.29 -14.80 -14.23
N PHE A 291 -1.66 -13.70 -13.80
CA PHE A 291 -1.02 -13.63 -12.48
C PHE A 291 -2.01 -13.96 -11.35
N ALA A 292 -3.19 -13.33 -11.34
CA ALA A 292 -4.19 -13.50 -10.30
C ALA A 292 -4.70 -14.96 -10.18
N LYS A 293 -4.81 -15.66 -11.32
CA LYS A 293 -5.29 -17.06 -11.38
C LYS A 293 -4.18 -18.09 -11.19
N SER A 294 -2.92 -17.70 -11.38
CA SER A 294 -1.78 -18.60 -11.29
C SER A 294 -1.47 -19.00 -9.85
N ASP A 295 -0.81 -20.15 -9.68
CA ASP A 295 -0.15 -20.55 -8.44
C ASP A 295 1.33 -20.13 -8.39
N ARG A 296 1.87 -19.59 -9.50
CA ARG A 296 3.24 -19.06 -9.55
C ARG A 296 3.40 -17.98 -8.47
N LEU A 297 4.57 -18.00 -7.82
CA LEU A 297 4.94 -17.03 -6.79
C LEU A 297 3.99 -17.00 -5.57
N ARG A 298 3.20 -18.06 -5.32
CA ARG A 298 2.57 -18.25 -4.01
C ARG A 298 3.66 -18.59 -3.00
N LEU A 299 3.78 -17.76 -1.96
CA LEU A 299 4.56 -18.11 -0.78
C LEU A 299 3.98 -19.42 -0.23
N LYS A 300 4.84 -20.44 -0.04
CA LYS A 300 4.41 -21.65 0.66
C LYS A 300 4.02 -21.23 2.08
N SER A 301 2.79 -21.52 2.48
CA SER A 301 2.37 -21.41 3.87
C SER A 301 3.28 -22.33 4.70
N GLY A 302 4.17 -21.71 5.48
CA GLY A 302 4.93 -22.38 6.52
C GLY A 302 4.05 -22.74 7.71
#